data_AF-A0A358MJR9-F1
#
_entry.id   AF-A0A358MJR9-F1
#
_cell.length_a   1.000
_cell.length_b   1.000
_cell.length_c   1.000
_cell.angle_alpha   90.00
_cell.angle_beta   90.00
_cell.angle_gamma   90.00
#
_symmetry.space_group_name_H-M   'P 1'
#
loop_
_entity.id
_entity.type
_entity.pdbx_description
1 polymer ?
#
loop_
_entity_poly.entity_id
_entity_poly.type
_entity_poly.pdbx_seq_one_letter_code
_entity_poly.pdbx_strand_id
1 'polypeptide(L)'
;MPQIAISTRIMSNTQFPAPSVWLLARYTPRMSTDFTPLALDHLGLFVPNGDAARQALADLGFTITPASAQTMTDPDTGQTLPAGTANFCVMFQQGYLEVLFATADDTEAGRTVAAEAAQRAGLHLLSFATSDARAFDTAKRHAGLPMRPISAFARAVEHDDSPITAAFTLARPAKGHFPEGRVQTMTHHTPEALWQPRWMHHANGAHSLDALLIAAPDPQTTAASLAAYTGSTAELRPAATDLNSNSPIWCVPLARGWIEVLPQGIARALMAPIPLPPMPHFCGLRIGAATSHRHPSPAALGLGVILFSARS
;
A
#
# COMPACT_ATOMS: atom_id res chain seq x y z
N MET A 1 -8.63 -70.15 24.14
CA MET A 1 -8.80 -68.99 23.24
C MET A 1 -7.85 -67.90 23.71
N PRO A 2 -7.07 -67.27 22.83
CA PRO A 2 -5.75 -66.75 23.19
C PRO A 2 -5.75 -65.30 23.69
N GLN A 3 -4.76 -65.01 24.52
CA GLN A 3 -4.32 -63.70 24.99
C GLN A 3 -3.97 -62.75 23.84
N ILE A 4 -4.30 -61.46 23.98
CA ILE A 4 -3.67 -60.41 23.17
C ILE A 4 -2.74 -59.61 24.09
N ALA A 5 -1.45 -59.69 23.74
CA ALA A 5 -0.33 -59.12 24.45
C ALA A 5 -0.21 -57.61 24.24
N ILE A 6 0.32 -56.93 25.26
CA ILE A 6 0.89 -55.58 25.15
C ILE A 6 2.23 -55.70 24.42
N SER A 7 2.47 -54.86 23.41
CA SER A 7 3.81 -54.64 22.87
C SER A 7 4.07 -53.15 22.70
N THR A 8 4.77 -52.59 23.67
CA THR A 8 5.51 -51.34 23.53
C THR A 8 6.66 -51.56 22.54
N ARG A 9 6.74 -50.79 21.46
CA ARG A 9 7.93 -50.73 20.62
C ARG A 9 8.38 -49.28 20.51
N ILE A 10 9.41 -48.93 21.29
CA ILE A 10 10.26 -47.78 21.02
C ILE A 10 11.22 -48.22 19.91
N MET A 11 11.18 -47.54 18.77
CA MET A 11 12.30 -47.52 17.83
C MET A 11 12.77 -46.08 17.70
N SER A 12 14.00 -45.87 18.13
CA SER A 12 14.79 -44.68 17.89
C SER A 12 15.34 -44.66 16.47
N ASN A 13 15.47 -43.45 15.96
CA ASN A 13 16.52 -42.93 15.06
C ASN A 13 16.18 -42.75 13.57
N THR A 14 16.59 -41.56 13.12
CA THR A 14 16.87 -41.12 11.73
C THR A 14 15.73 -41.09 10.72
N GLN A 15 15.02 -39.97 10.66
CA GLN A 15 14.95 -39.09 9.48
C GLN A 15 13.92 -37.99 9.76
N PHE A 16 14.37 -36.88 10.33
CA PHE A 16 13.70 -35.62 10.01
C PHE A 16 13.84 -35.47 8.48
N PRO A 17 12.76 -35.35 7.70
CA PRO A 17 12.92 -34.57 6.48
C PRO A 17 13.35 -33.19 6.98
N ALA A 18 14.57 -32.79 6.59
CA ALA A 18 15.03 -31.43 6.74
C ALA A 18 13.87 -30.46 6.44
N PRO A 19 13.75 -29.32 7.15
CA PRO A 19 12.74 -28.33 6.80
C PRO A 19 12.87 -28.14 5.31
N SER A 20 11.83 -28.52 4.57
CA SER A 20 11.79 -28.29 3.14
C SER A 20 11.95 -26.79 3.05
N VAL A 21 13.15 -26.40 2.69
CA VAL A 21 13.52 -25.08 2.23
C VAL A 21 12.54 -24.86 1.10
N TRP A 22 11.39 -24.27 1.43
CA TRP A 22 10.70 -23.38 0.52
C TRP A 22 11.69 -22.25 0.34
N LEU A 23 12.68 -22.54 -0.50
CA LEU A 23 13.62 -21.61 -1.04
C LEU A 23 12.76 -20.43 -1.40
N LEU A 24 13.01 -19.32 -0.72
CA LEU A 24 12.40 -18.04 -0.94
C LEU A 24 11.91 -18.02 -2.37
N ALA A 25 10.58 -17.95 -2.56
CA ALA A 25 10.09 -17.34 -3.78
C ALA A 25 10.78 -15.99 -3.76
N ARG A 26 11.92 -15.92 -4.45
CA ARG A 26 12.70 -14.72 -4.56
C ARG A 26 11.67 -13.78 -5.12
N TYR A 27 11.26 -12.81 -4.32
CA TYR A 27 10.95 -11.52 -4.85
C TYR A 27 12.25 -11.03 -5.49
N THR A 28 12.66 -11.65 -6.60
CA THR A 28 13.17 -10.89 -7.71
C THR A 28 11.95 -10.09 -8.11
N PRO A 29 11.88 -8.77 -7.83
CA PRO A 29 10.98 -7.95 -8.60
C PRO A 29 11.28 -8.39 -10.03
N ARG A 30 10.27 -8.89 -10.75
CA ARG A 30 10.45 -9.14 -12.16
C ARG A 30 10.85 -7.76 -12.67
N MET A 31 12.14 -7.52 -12.88
CA MET A 31 12.68 -6.26 -13.41
C MET A 31 12.34 -6.21 -14.88
N SER A 32 11.05 -6.45 -15.18
CA SER A 32 10.47 -6.09 -16.44
C SER A 32 10.65 -4.60 -16.53
N THR A 33 11.25 -4.18 -17.63
CA THR A 33 11.43 -2.78 -17.98
C THR A 33 10.10 -2.09 -18.26
N ASP A 34 8.99 -2.84 -18.36
CA ASP A 34 7.69 -2.36 -18.80
C ASP A 34 6.57 -2.86 -17.87
N PHE A 35 6.36 -2.17 -16.74
CA PHE A 35 5.12 -2.34 -15.97
C PHE A 35 4.01 -1.51 -16.61
N THR A 36 3.51 -1.96 -17.75
CA THR A 36 2.27 -1.44 -18.34
C THR A 36 1.26 -2.58 -18.41
N PRO A 37 0.14 -2.53 -17.65
CA PRO A 37 -0.23 -1.46 -16.73
C PRO A 37 0.68 -1.37 -15.50
N LEU A 38 0.71 -0.22 -14.81
CA LEU A 38 1.51 -0.02 -13.58
C LEU A 38 1.11 -1.01 -12.47
N ALA A 39 1.98 -1.23 -11.47
CA ALA A 39 1.67 -2.07 -10.30
C ALA A 39 1.34 -1.21 -9.07
N LEU A 40 0.37 -1.64 -8.24
CA LEU A 40 0.07 -0.99 -6.95
C LEU A 40 1.24 -1.18 -5.98
N ASP A 41 1.91 -0.09 -5.63
CA ASP A 41 3.07 -0.11 -4.74
C ASP A 41 2.66 0.01 -3.27
N HIS A 42 2.02 1.11 -2.92
CA HIS A 42 1.52 1.34 -1.58
C HIS A 42 0.39 2.34 -1.56
N LEU A 43 -0.32 2.34 -0.44
CA LEU A 43 -1.24 3.39 -0.06
C LEU A 43 -0.68 4.13 1.14
N GLY A 44 -0.75 5.47 1.10
CA GLY A 44 -0.27 6.32 2.18
C GLY A 44 -1.42 6.86 3.02
N LEU A 45 -1.27 6.71 4.32
CA LEU A 45 -2.17 7.18 5.37
C LEU A 45 -1.52 8.37 6.06
N PHE A 46 -2.13 9.55 5.96
CA PHE A 46 -1.63 10.74 6.63
C PHE A 46 -2.30 10.86 7.99
N VAL A 47 -1.49 10.97 9.04
CA VAL A 47 -1.98 10.93 10.42
C VAL A 47 -1.42 12.09 11.25
N PRO A 48 -2.23 12.67 12.17
CA PRO A 48 -1.74 13.72 13.06
C PRO A 48 -0.87 13.16 14.18
N ASN A 49 -1.01 11.87 14.51
CA ASN A 49 -0.26 11.21 15.57
C ASN A 49 0.18 9.81 15.12
N GLY A 50 1.49 9.65 14.90
CA GLY A 50 2.10 8.40 14.47
C GLY A 50 1.97 7.28 15.51
N ASP A 51 2.11 7.58 16.80
CA ASP A 51 2.07 6.58 17.87
C ASP A 51 0.66 5.99 18.04
N ALA A 52 -0.37 6.85 17.99
CA ALA A 52 -1.75 6.39 18.03
C ALA A 52 -2.10 5.51 16.83
N ALA A 53 -1.64 5.88 15.63
CA ALA A 53 -1.83 5.06 14.42
C ALA A 53 -1.06 3.73 14.50
N ARG A 54 0.15 3.74 15.06
CA ARG A 54 0.95 2.54 15.29
C ARG A 54 0.22 1.58 16.24
N GLN A 55 -0.28 2.08 17.37
CA GLN A 55 -1.02 1.25 18.32
C GLN A 55 -2.27 0.64 17.67
N ALA A 56 -3.06 1.44 16.95
CA ALA A 56 -4.25 0.96 16.28
C ALA A 56 -3.97 -0.14 15.24
N LEU A 57 -2.87 -0.04 14.50
CA LEU A 57 -2.45 -1.08 13.55
C LEU A 57 -1.90 -2.33 14.27
N ALA A 58 -1.21 -2.15 15.39
CA ALA A 58 -0.71 -3.26 16.20
C ALA A 58 -1.86 -4.06 16.83
N ASP A 59 -2.90 -3.38 17.31
CA ASP A 59 -4.12 -3.99 17.85
C ASP A 59 -4.88 -4.81 16.78
N LEU A 60 -4.75 -4.44 15.50
CA LEU A 60 -5.25 -5.22 14.37
C LEU A 60 -4.34 -6.40 13.99
N GLY A 61 -3.25 -6.64 14.70
CA GLY A 61 -2.33 -7.76 14.46
C GLY A 61 -1.32 -7.53 13.34
N PHE A 62 -1.10 -6.28 12.91
CA PHE A 62 -0.03 -5.97 11.96
C PHE A 62 1.33 -5.87 12.65
N THR A 63 2.33 -6.53 12.07
CA THR A 63 3.74 -6.17 12.25
C THR A 63 4.06 -4.85 11.56
N ILE A 64 4.77 -3.96 12.25
CA ILE A 64 5.00 -2.57 11.83
C ILE A 64 6.50 -2.25 11.91
N THR A 65 7.06 -1.61 10.89
CA THR A 65 8.47 -1.18 10.91
C THR A 65 8.71 -0.10 11.97
N PRO A 66 9.97 0.12 12.38
CA PRO A 66 10.37 1.34 13.09
C PRO A 66 9.99 2.61 12.32
N ALA A 67 9.84 3.71 13.04
CA ALA A 67 9.69 5.03 12.43
C ALA A 67 11.01 5.47 11.78
N SER A 68 10.92 6.13 10.63
CA SER A 68 12.06 6.52 9.81
C SER A 68 11.82 7.94 9.28
N ALA A 69 12.73 8.85 9.62
CA ALA A 69 12.71 10.22 9.12
C ALA A 69 13.09 10.24 7.63
N GLN A 70 12.31 10.96 6.83
CA GLN A 70 12.55 11.09 5.40
C GLN A 70 13.52 12.22 5.12
N THR A 71 14.41 11.99 4.17
CA THR A 71 15.27 13.03 3.59
C THR A 71 14.99 13.17 2.10
N MET A 72 15.20 14.37 1.58
CA MET A 72 15.03 14.69 0.18
C MET A 72 16.32 15.31 -0.34
N THR A 73 16.73 14.93 -1.55
CA THR A 73 17.85 15.55 -2.23
C THR A 73 17.36 16.79 -2.97
N ASP A 74 17.92 17.94 -2.62
CA ASP A 74 17.69 19.19 -3.32
C ASP A 74 18.26 19.09 -4.74
N PRO A 75 17.46 19.32 -5.80
CA PRO A 75 17.89 19.09 -7.17
C PRO A 75 18.90 20.14 -7.67
N ASP A 76 18.92 21.33 -7.07
CA ASP A 76 19.75 22.45 -7.52
C ASP A 76 21.14 22.42 -6.86
N THR A 77 21.19 22.01 -5.59
CA THR A 77 22.41 21.99 -4.76
C THR A 77 22.99 20.59 -4.57
N GLY A 78 22.20 19.54 -4.80
CA GLY A 78 22.55 18.14 -4.51
C GLY A 78 22.58 17.81 -3.01
N GLN A 79 22.23 18.76 -2.13
CA GLN A 79 22.28 18.56 -0.69
C GLN A 79 21.11 17.66 -0.23
N THR A 80 21.39 16.74 0.70
CA THR A 80 20.35 15.94 1.34
C THR A 80 19.89 16.64 2.61
N LEU A 81 18.59 16.99 2.66
CA LEU A 81 17.98 17.74 3.74
C LEU A 81 16.80 16.96 4.35
N PRO A 82 16.45 17.18 5.63
CA PRO A 82 15.24 16.64 6.22
C PRO A 82 14.00 17.04 5.41
N ALA A 83 13.12 16.08 5.13
CA ALA A 83 11.86 16.35 4.45
C ALA A 83 10.79 16.94 5.38
N GLY A 84 11.01 16.93 6.70
CA GLY A 84 10.02 17.34 7.70
C GLY A 84 8.87 16.34 7.89
N THR A 85 9.07 15.11 7.43
CA THR A 85 8.14 13.99 7.55
C THR A 85 8.86 12.74 8.01
N ALA A 86 8.15 11.87 8.72
CA ALA A 86 8.59 10.52 9.03
C ALA A 86 7.48 9.53 8.72
N ASN A 87 7.88 8.29 8.44
CA ASN A 87 6.94 7.21 8.21
C ASN A 87 7.27 5.97 9.03
N PHE A 88 6.29 5.11 9.16
CA PHE A 88 6.50 3.68 9.36
C PHE A 88 5.59 2.91 8.41
N CYS A 89 5.91 1.63 8.19
CA CYS A 89 5.24 0.84 7.18
C CYS A 89 4.65 -0.44 7.77
N VAL A 90 3.55 -0.89 7.17
CA VAL A 90 3.07 -2.27 7.26
C VAL A 90 3.44 -2.94 5.94
N MET A 91 4.48 -3.77 5.96
CA MET A 91 5.05 -4.35 4.75
C MET A 91 4.32 -5.65 4.38
N PHE A 92 3.85 -5.78 3.15
CA PHE A 92 3.31 -7.04 2.66
C PHE A 92 4.28 -7.69 1.67
N GLN A 93 4.08 -8.97 1.35
CA GLN A 93 4.80 -9.62 0.24
C GLN A 93 4.55 -8.89 -1.09
N GLN A 94 3.38 -8.26 -1.21
CA GLN A 94 2.93 -7.52 -2.37
C GLN A 94 2.41 -6.15 -1.95
N GLY A 95 3.27 -5.14 -2.06
CA GLY A 95 2.99 -3.76 -1.66
C GLY A 95 3.10 -3.51 -0.15
N TYR A 96 2.71 -2.33 0.31
CA TYR A 96 2.74 -1.96 1.72
C TYR A 96 1.73 -0.84 2.04
N LEU A 97 1.49 -0.59 3.33
CA LEU A 97 0.88 0.66 3.79
C LEU A 97 1.99 1.56 4.33
N GLU A 98 1.98 2.83 3.91
CA GLU A 98 2.83 3.88 4.48
C GLU A 98 1.99 4.72 5.44
N VAL A 99 2.35 4.76 6.72
CA VAL A 99 1.77 5.74 7.65
C VAL A 99 2.74 6.91 7.75
N LEU A 100 2.29 8.08 7.30
CA LEU A 100 3.09 9.29 7.16
C LEU A 100 2.58 10.38 8.10
N PHE A 101 3.50 11.05 8.79
CA PHE A 101 3.19 12.15 9.69
C PHE A 101 4.28 13.22 9.62
N ALA A 102 3.90 14.46 9.94
CA ALA A 102 4.82 15.59 9.95
C ALA A 102 5.72 15.52 11.20
N THR A 103 7.00 15.84 11.03
CA THR A 103 7.97 16.00 12.12
C THR A 103 8.48 17.42 12.26
N ALA A 104 8.22 18.27 11.26
CA ALA A 104 8.53 19.69 11.26
C ALA A 104 7.53 20.45 10.36
N ASP A 105 7.37 21.75 10.56
CA ASP A 105 6.50 22.63 9.78
C ASP A 105 7.28 23.71 8.99
N ASP A 106 8.61 23.64 9.01
CA ASP A 106 9.50 24.50 8.24
C ASP A 106 9.70 24.02 6.79
N THR A 107 9.33 22.77 6.47
CA THR A 107 9.36 22.21 5.10
C THR A 107 7.99 22.20 4.41
N GLU A 108 7.96 22.24 3.07
CA GLU A 108 6.71 22.10 2.29
C GLU A 108 6.00 20.77 2.57
N ALA A 109 6.76 19.66 2.63
CA ALA A 109 6.21 18.33 2.83
C ALA A 109 5.61 18.18 4.24
N GLY A 110 6.32 18.66 5.27
CA GLY A 110 5.84 18.67 6.65
C GLY A 110 4.55 19.47 6.82
N ARG A 111 4.51 20.72 6.31
CA ARG A 111 3.29 21.54 6.32
C ARG A 111 2.13 20.88 5.58
N THR A 112 2.40 20.26 4.42
CA THR A 112 1.36 19.61 3.62
C THR A 112 0.75 18.41 4.35
N VAL A 113 1.60 17.52 4.89
CA VAL A 113 1.13 16.34 5.63
C VAL A 113 0.37 16.75 6.88
N ALA A 114 0.87 17.72 7.64
CA ALA A 114 0.18 18.24 8.83
C ALA A 114 -1.19 18.83 8.49
N ALA A 115 -1.27 19.67 7.45
CA ALA A 115 -2.52 20.29 7.03
C ALA A 115 -3.55 19.27 6.53
N GLU A 116 -3.14 18.33 5.68
CA GLU A 116 -4.04 17.29 5.15
C GLU A 116 -4.51 16.36 6.27
N ALA A 117 -3.62 15.92 7.16
CA ALA A 117 -3.97 15.08 8.31
C ALA A 117 -4.92 15.80 9.30
N ALA A 118 -4.76 17.11 9.47
CA ALA A 118 -5.64 17.93 10.32
C ALA A 118 -7.04 18.11 9.70
N GLN A 119 -7.14 18.20 8.37
CA GLN A 119 -8.43 18.21 7.68
C GLN A 119 -9.10 16.84 7.74
N ARG A 120 -8.32 15.77 7.54
CA ARG A 120 -8.78 14.38 7.61
C ARG A 120 -7.59 13.46 7.84
N ALA A 121 -7.63 12.63 8.87
CA ALA A 121 -6.69 11.52 8.99
C ALA A 121 -7.07 10.37 8.04
N GLY A 122 -6.08 9.67 7.49
CA GLY A 122 -6.29 8.43 6.72
C GLY A 122 -5.75 8.44 5.30
N LEU A 123 -6.39 7.69 4.40
CA LEU A 123 -5.93 7.48 3.01
C LEU A 123 -5.84 8.78 2.21
N HIS A 124 -4.62 9.18 1.84
CA HIS A 124 -4.33 10.38 1.05
C HIS A 124 -3.46 10.12 -0.17
N LEU A 125 -2.76 8.98 -0.23
CA LEU A 125 -1.76 8.72 -1.25
C LEU A 125 -1.99 7.36 -1.93
N LEU A 126 -1.99 7.38 -3.26
CA LEU A 126 -1.91 6.22 -4.15
C LEU A 126 -0.56 6.25 -4.85
N SER A 127 0.26 5.22 -4.63
CA SER A 127 1.56 5.09 -5.27
C SER A 127 1.63 3.84 -6.15
N PHE A 128 2.22 4.01 -7.33
CA PHE A 128 2.48 2.92 -8.26
C PHE A 128 3.98 2.66 -8.40
N ALA A 129 4.33 1.40 -8.65
CA ALA A 129 5.70 0.99 -8.94
C ALA A 129 5.93 1.00 -10.46
N THR A 130 7.09 1.52 -10.85
CA THR A 130 7.64 1.43 -12.22
C THR A 130 9.14 1.14 -12.17
N SER A 131 9.66 0.57 -13.25
CA SER A 131 11.09 0.33 -13.47
C SER A 131 11.87 1.64 -13.66
N ASP A 132 11.26 2.66 -14.27
CA ASP A 132 11.89 3.96 -14.53
C ASP A 132 10.89 5.12 -14.43
N ALA A 133 10.92 5.82 -13.29
CA ALA A 133 10.07 6.96 -13.02
C ALA A 133 10.41 8.18 -13.90
N ARG A 134 11.66 8.31 -14.38
CA ARG A 134 12.08 9.41 -15.25
C ARG A 134 11.57 9.21 -16.68
N ALA A 135 11.65 7.99 -17.18
CA ALA A 135 11.03 7.62 -18.45
C ALA A 135 9.50 7.81 -18.39
N PHE A 136 8.86 7.38 -17.29
CA PHE A 136 7.43 7.61 -17.06
C PHE A 136 7.07 9.10 -17.06
N ASP A 137 7.80 9.94 -16.32
CA ASP A 137 7.60 11.39 -16.31
C ASP A 137 7.73 12.00 -17.71
N THR A 138 8.78 11.63 -18.44
CA THR A 138 8.99 12.07 -19.83
C THR A 138 7.82 11.70 -20.71
N ALA A 139 7.36 10.44 -20.68
CA ALA A 139 6.23 9.98 -21.48
C ALA A 139 4.93 10.70 -21.14
N LYS A 140 4.65 10.92 -19.85
CA LYS A 140 3.46 11.65 -19.41
C LYS A 140 3.49 13.13 -19.79
N ARG A 141 4.64 13.80 -19.69
CA ARG A 141 4.81 15.18 -20.19
C ARG A 141 4.56 15.26 -21.69
N HIS A 142 5.11 14.33 -22.48
CA HIS A 142 4.86 14.27 -23.92
C HIS A 142 3.38 14.05 -24.26
N ALA A 143 2.67 13.30 -23.41
CA ALA A 143 1.22 13.12 -23.51
C ALA A 143 0.40 14.31 -22.98
N GLY A 144 1.04 15.44 -22.62
CA GLY A 144 0.38 16.67 -22.16
C GLY A 144 -0.05 16.66 -20.69
N LEU A 145 0.34 15.66 -19.90
CA LEU A 145 0.03 15.62 -18.48
C LEU A 145 0.91 16.63 -17.72
N PRO A 146 0.34 17.56 -16.92
CA PRO A 146 1.14 18.46 -16.12
C PRO A 146 1.81 17.69 -14.97
N MET A 147 3.14 17.66 -14.99
CA MET A 147 3.97 16.91 -14.02
C MET A 147 4.84 17.86 -13.19
N ARG A 148 4.99 17.58 -11.90
CA ARG A 148 5.97 18.21 -11.00
C ARG A 148 7.39 17.78 -11.36
N PRO A 149 8.43 18.55 -10.99
CA PRO A 149 9.81 18.08 -11.10
C PRO A 149 10.00 16.71 -10.43
N ILE A 150 10.82 15.85 -11.04
CA ILE A 150 11.24 14.58 -10.43
C ILE A 150 11.85 14.84 -9.06
N SER A 151 11.57 13.96 -8.10
CA SER A 151 12.13 14.05 -6.75
C SER A 151 12.85 12.77 -6.37
N ALA A 152 13.98 12.90 -5.67
CA ALA A 152 14.70 11.77 -5.09
C ALA A 152 14.55 11.79 -3.57
N PHE A 153 14.13 10.66 -3.01
CA PHE A 153 13.96 10.46 -1.57
C PHE A 153 14.88 9.37 -1.08
N ALA A 154 15.41 9.55 0.12
CA ALA A 154 16.19 8.53 0.81
C ALA A 154 15.84 8.52 2.29
N ARG A 155 15.95 7.33 2.90
CA ARG A 155 15.83 7.18 4.35
C ARG A 155 16.64 5.99 4.84
N ALA A 156 17.24 6.14 6.01
CA ALA A 156 17.84 5.01 6.71
C ALA A 156 16.73 4.09 7.24
N VAL A 157 16.92 2.78 7.06
CA VAL A 157 16.04 1.75 7.60
C VAL A 157 16.87 0.73 8.36
N GLU A 158 16.31 0.18 9.44
CA GLU A 158 16.97 -0.90 10.18
C GLU A 158 17.18 -2.11 9.29
N HIS A 159 18.34 -2.75 9.42
CA HIS A 159 18.69 -4.01 8.79
C HIS A 159 19.66 -4.75 9.72
N ASP A 160 19.66 -6.10 9.66
CA ASP A 160 20.21 -7.03 10.65
C ASP A 160 21.51 -6.54 11.34
N ASP A 161 22.58 -6.33 10.57
CA ASP A 161 23.89 -5.95 11.13
C ASP A 161 24.17 -4.45 11.13
N SER A 162 23.52 -3.68 10.25
CA SER A 162 23.70 -2.23 10.14
C SER A 162 22.54 -1.60 9.35
N PRO A 163 22.23 -0.30 9.58
CA PRO A 163 21.22 0.39 8.79
C PRO A 163 21.58 0.41 7.29
N ILE A 164 20.58 0.18 6.44
CA ILE A 164 20.67 0.31 4.98
C ILE A 164 19.86 1.52 4.50
N THR A 165 20.25 2.12 3.38
CA THR A 165 19.52 3.24 2.79
C THR A 165 18.45 2.74 1.83
N ALA A 166 17.19 3.04 2.12
CA ALA A 166 16.09 2.92 1.18
C ALA A 166 16.03 4.17 0.29
N ALA A 167 16.15 4.02 -1.03
CA ALA A 167 16.23 5.13 -1.99
C ALA A 167 15.20 5.01 -3.13
N PHE A 168 14.66 6.16 -3.54
CA PHE A 168 13.52 6.24 -4.46
C PHE A 168 13.64 7.41 -5.44
N THR A 169 13.08 7.24 -6.63
CA THR A 169 12.77 8.35 -7.54
C THR A 169 11.28 8.41 -7.79
N LEU A 170 10.69 9.60 -7.63
CA LEU A 170 9.26 9.85 -7.71
C LEU A 170 8.94 10.76 -8.91
N ALA A 171 7.95 10.34 -9.69
CA ALA A 171 7.26 11.13 -10.69
C ALA A 171 5.84 11.44 -10.21
N ARG A 172 5.46 12.72 -10.22
CA ARG A 172 4.20 13.19 -9.64
C ARG A 172 3.47 14.11 -10.61
N PRO A 173 2.17 13.90 -10.86
CA PRO A 173 1.31 14.91 -11.48
C PRO A 173 1.33 16.21 -10.67
N ALA A 174 0.97 17.31 -11.32
CA ALA A 174 0.72 18.59 -10.66
C ALA A 174 -0.30 18.43 -9.51
N LYS A 175 -0.12 19.24 -8.45
CA LYS A 175 -1.03 19.23 -7.29
C LYS A 175 -2.46 19.51 -7.77
N GLY A 176 -3.41 18.73 -7.29
CA GLY A 176 -4.83 18.86 -7.64
C GLY A 176 -5.23 18.27 -9.00
N HIS A 177 -4.30 17.67 -9.75
CA HIS A 177 -4.66 16.99 -11.00
C HIS A 177 -5.64 15.83 -10.77
N PHE A 178 -5.41 15.04 -9.72
CA PHE A 178 -6.36 14.04 -9.23
C PHE A 178 -7.09 14.60 -8.01
N PRO A 179 -8.41 14.86 -8.10
CA PRO A 179 -9.20 15.35 -6.97
C PRO A 179 -9.37 14.31 -5.85
N GLU A 180 -9.21 13.01 -6.17
CA GLU A 180 -9.37 11.91 -5.22
C GLU A 180 -8.32 11.90 -4.09
N GLY A 181 -7.13 12.45 -4.37
CA GLY A 181 -5.98 12.41 -3.48
C GLY A 181 -4.65 12.53 -4.23
N ARG A 182 -3.55 12.38 -3.49
CA ARG A 182 -2.19 12.38 -4.07
C ARG A 182 -2.00 11.09 -4.87
N VAL A 183 -1.58 11.23 -6.13
CA VAL A 183 -1.17 10.11 -6.98
C VAL A 183 0.31 10.28 -7.33
N GLN A 184 1.08 9.19 -7.32
CA GLN A 184 2.47 9.20 -7.74
C GLN A 184 2.91 7.87 -8.34
N THR A 185 3.99 7.92 -9.11
CA THR A 185 4.67 6.74 -9.65
C THR A 185 6.12 6.78 -9.17
N MET A 186 6.66 5.63 -8.75
CA MET A 186 8.00 5.56 -8.19
C MET A 186 8.83 4.37 -8.66
N THR A 187 10.13 4.58 -8.67
CA THR A 187 11.15 3.55 -8.82
C THR A 187 11.87 3.36 -7.51
N HIS A 188 11.88 2.12 -7.03
CA HIS A 188 12.68 1.67 -5.89
C HIS A 188 14.10 1.34 -6.38
N HIS A 189 15.11 1.94 -5.76
CA HIS A 189 16.52 1.68 -6.09
C HIS A 189 17.14 0.62 -5.19
N THR A 190 16.61 0.46 -3.97
CA THR A 190 17.05 -0.53 -2.97
C THR A 190 15.84 -1.24 -2.36
N PRO A 191 15.05 -2.00 -3.15
CA PRO A 191 13.84 -2.67 -2.65
C PRO A 191 14.13 -3.64 -1.49
N GLU A 192 15.29 -4.29 -1.47
CA GLU A 192 15.75 -5.16 -0.40
C GLU A 192 15.85 -4.46 0.97
N ALA A 193 16.02 -3.13 0.99
CA ALA A 193 15.99 -2.33 2.21
C ALA A 193 14.59 -2.35 2.86
N LEU A 194 13.53 -2.39 2.05
CA LEU A 194 12.14 -2.32 2.51
C LEU A 194 11.55 -3.71 2.76
N TRP A 195 11.67 -4.61 1.79
CA TRP A 195 11.01 -5.92 1.80
C TRP A 195 11.84 -6.98 2.55
N GLN A 196 12.13 -6.70 3.82
CA GLN A 196 12.81 -7.65 4.71
C GLN A 196 11.80 -8.68 5.26
N PRO A 197 12.11 -9.99 5.24
CA PRO A 197 11.20 -11.05 5.68
C PRO A 197 10.56 -10.82 7.06
N ARG A 198 11.33 -10.31 8.03
CA ARG A 198 10.85 -10.03 9.39
C ARG A 198 9.67 -9.04 9.48
N TRP A 199 9.49 -8.18 8.47
CA TRP A 199 8.41 -7.19 8.45
C TRP A 199 7.16 -7.65 7.70
N MET A 200 7.21 -8.78 6.99
CA MET A 200 6.14 -9.24 6.10
C MET A 200 5.22 -10.31 6.70
N HIS A 201 5.48 -10.75 7.93
CA HIS A 201 4.65 -11.71 8.64
C HIS A 201 3.79 -10.98 9.66
N HIS A 202 2.46 -11.10 9.56
CA HIS A 202 1.50 -10.44 10.45
C HIS A 202 0.66 -11.48 11.20
N ALA A 203 0.32 -11.19 12.46
CA ALA A 203 -0.49 -12.06 13.31
C ALA A 203 -1.93 -12.22 12.78
N ASN A 204 -2.43 -11.23 12.06
CA ASN A 204 -3.74 -11.26 11.40
C ASN A 204 -3.75 -12.01 10.05
N GLY A 205 -2.62 -12.55 9.61
CA GLY A 205 -2.51 -13.31 8.37
C GLY A 205 -2.55 -12.49 7.07
N ALA A 206 -2.51 -11.16 7.16
CA ALA A 206 -2.35 -10.28 5.99
C ALA A 206 -1.07 -10.62 5.21
N HIS A 207 -1.11 -10.50 3.88
CA HIS A 207 0.05 -10.81 3.03
C HIS A 207 0.13 -10.03 1.71
N SER A 208 -0.92 -9.33 1.29
CA SER A 208 -0.90 -8.48 0.09
C SER A 208 -1.78 -7.24 0.21
N LEU A 209 -1.39 -6.17 -0.46
CA LEU A 209 -2.24 -5.04 -0.78
C LEU A 209 -2.92 -5.30 -2.14
N ASP A 210 -4.23 -5.52 -2.12
CA ASP A 210 -4.98 -5.99 -3.28
C ASP A 210 -5.70 -4.86 -4.04
N ALA A 211 -6.22 -3.84 -3.34
CA ALA A 211 -6.92 -2.75 -4.01
C ALA A 211 -6.97 -1.44 -3.21
N LEU A 212 -7.12 -0.33 -3.93
CA LEU A 212 -7.62 0.93 -3.41
C LEU A 212 -9.10 1.09 -3.78
N LEU A 213 -9.92 1.56 -2.83
CA LEU A 213 -11.31 1.90 -3.06
C LEU A 213 -11.49 3.43 -3.08
N ILE A 214 -12.12 3.93 -4.13
CA ILE A 214 -12.38 5.36 -4.36
C ILE A 214 -13.89 5.59 -4.38
N ALA A 215 -14.38 6.53 -3.60
CA ALA A 215 -15.76 7.01 -3.69
C ALA A 215 -15.80 8.19 -4.67
N ALA A 216 -16.63 8.10 -5.71
CA ALA A 216 -16.72 9.14 -6.75
C ALA A 216 -18.18 9.47 -7.12
N PRO A 217 -18.48 10.74 -7.46
CA PRO A 217 -19.81 11.11 -7.97
C PRO A 217 -20.03 10.58 -9.39
N ASP A 218 -18.97 10.49 -10.18
CA ASP A 218 -18.94 9.87 -11.51
C ASP A 218 -17.84 8.79 -11.55
N PRO A 219 -18.18 7.54 -11.18
CA PRO A 219 -17.21 6.44 -11.18
C PRO A 219 -16.60 6.14 -12.54
N GLN A 220 -17.34 6.36 -13.63
CA GLN A 220 -16.84 6.09 -14.98
C GLN A 220 -15.73 7.06 -15.35
N THR A 221 -15.96 8.37 -15.14
CA THR A 221 -14.97 9.40 -15.45
C THR A 221 -13.73 9.27 -14.57
N THR A 222 -13.89 9.02 -13.27
CA THR A 222 -12.76 8.77 -12.36
C THR A 222 -11.96 7.53 -12.79
N ALA A 223 -12.63 6.41 -13.11
CA ALA A 223 -11.95 5.20 -13.55
C ALA A 223 -11.23 5.39 -14.90
N ALA A 224 -11.85 6.09 -15.85
CA ALA A 224 -11.23 6.38 -17.15
C ALA A 224 -9.96 7.24 -17.01
N SER A 225 -9.99 8.25 -16.14
CA SER A 225 -8.82 9.10 -15.84
C SER A 225 -7.65 8.28 -15.26
N LEU A 226 -7.94 7.42 -14.26
CA LEU A 226 -6.94 6.57 -13.63
C LEU A 226 -6.44 5.46 -14.57
N ALA A 227 -7.29 4.91 -15.44
CA ALA A 227 -6.90 3.97 -16.49
C ALA A 227 -5.93 4.62 -17.49
N ALA A 228 -6.21 5.83 -17.95
CA ALA A 228 -5.31 6.59 -18.83
C ALA A 228 -3.96 6.90 -18.17
N TYR A 229 -3.96 7.20 -16.86
CA TYR A 229 -2.72 7.41 -16.11
C TYR A 229 -1.88 6.13 -15.99
N THR A 230 -2.52 5.00 -15.71
CA THR A 230 -1.85 3.72 -15.46
C THR A 230 -1.52 2.92 -16.72
N GLY A 231 -2.00 3.36 -17.90
CA GLY A 231 -1.88 2.60 -19.14
C GLY A 231 -2.76 1.35 -19.16
N SER A 232 -3.87 1.39 -18.41
CA SER A 232 -4.85 0.30 -18.29
C SER A 232 -6.14 0.63 -19.04
N THR A 233 -7.11 -0.28 -18.99
CA THR A 233 -8.48 -0.08 -19.48
C THR A 233 -9.45 -0.35 -18.34
N ALA A 234 -10.32 0.63 -18.04
CA ALA A 234 -11.33 0.46 -17.01
C ALA A 234 -12.43 -0.52 -17.47
N GLU A 235 -12.90 -1.36 -16.55
CA GLU A 235 -13.94 -2.35 -16.81
C GLU A 235 -15.00 -2.36 -15.71
N LEU A 236 -16.23 -2.71 -16.07
CA LEU A 236 -17.30 -2.94 -15.10
C LEU A 236 -17.17 -4.35 -14.51
N ARG A 237 -17.19 -4.43 -13.19
CA ARG A 237 -17.18 -5.70 -12.45
C ARG A 237 -18.21 -5.67 -11.32
N PRO A 238 -18.73 -6.81 -10.86
CA PRO A 238 -19.48 -6.86 -9.61
C PRO A 238 -18.60 -6.39 -8.44
N ALA A 239 -19.19 -5.64 -7.51
CA ALA A 239 -18.49 -5.22 -6.30
C ALA A 239 -18.00 -6.45 -5.51
N ALA A 240 -16.69 -6.52 -5.24
CA ALA A 240 -16.09 -7.56 -4.42
C ALA A 240 -16.30 -7.30 -2.92
N THR A 241 -17.54 -6.97 -2.52
CA THR A 241 -17.93 -6.65 -1.15
C THR A 241 -19.08 -7.54 -0.73
N ASP A 242 -19.06 -7.97 0.53
CA ASP A 242 -20.16 -8.74 1.14
C ASP A 242 -21.48 -7.93 1.17
N LEU A 243 -21.38 -6.61 1.04
CA LEU A 243 -22.48 -5.68 0.84
C LEU A 243 -22.77 -5.55 -0.65
N ASN A 244 -23.91 -6.05 -1.11
CA ASN A 244 -24.41 -5.92 -2.49
C ASN A 244 -23.45 -6.44 -3.59
N SER A 245 -23.04 -7.72 -3.49
CA SER A 245 -22.06 -8.39 -4.37
C SER A 245 -22.35 -8.38 -5.88
N ASN A 246 -23.48 -7.81 -6.33
CA ASN A 246 -23.89 -7.75 -7.74
C ASN A 246 -24.02 -6.33 -8.30
N SER A 247 -23.86 -5.28 -7.49
CA SER A 247 -23.86 -3.92 -8.04
C SER A 247 -22.59 -3.69 -8.86
N PRO A 248 -22.70 -3.25 -10.12
CA PRO A 248 -21.53 -3.05 -10.96
C PRO A 248 -20.76 -1.81 -10.48
N ILE A 249 -19.44 -1.97 -10.38
CA ILE A 249 -18.48 -0.91 -10.06
C ILE A 249 -17.43 -0.84 -11.18
N TRP A 250 -16.85 0.35 -11.38
CA TRP A 250 -15.74 0.48 -12.31
C TRP A 250 -14.45 0.05 -11.64
N CYS A 251 -13.67 -0.77 -12.32
CA CYS A 251 -12.40 -1.29 -11.86
C CYS A 251 -11.31 -0.97 -12.87
N VAL A 252 -10.14 -0.57 -12.38
CA VAL A 252 -8.92 -0.40 -13.21
C VAL A 252 -7.95 -1.52 -12.83
N PRO A 253 -7.74 -2.53 -13.68
CA PRO A 253 -6.75 -3.57 -13.45
C PRO A 253 -5.34 -2.98 -13.51
N LEU A 254 -4.48 -3.41 -12.59
CA LEU A 254 -3.06 -3.06 -12.56
C LEU A 254 -2.24 -4.33 -12.84
N ALA A 255 -0.94 -4.19 -13.12
CA ALA A 255 -0.06 -5.37 -13.21
C ALA A 255 -0.03 -6.15 -11.88
N ARG A 256 -0.32 -5.45 -10.79
CA ARG A 256 -0.59 -6.01 -9.47
C ARG A 256 -1.61 -5.13 -8.75
N GLY A 257 -2.70 -5.74 -8.30
CA GLY A 257 -3.77 -5.07 -7.57
C GLY A 257 -4.79 -4.38 -8.47
N TRP A 258 -5.66 -3.59 -7.85
CA TRP A 258 -6.79 -2.93 -8.50
C TRP A 258 -7.03 -1.53 -7.96
N ILE A 259 -7.69 -0.71 -8.78
CA ILE A 259 -8.43 0.46 -8.29
C ILE A 259 -9.91 0.16 -8.47
N GLU A 260 -10.68 0.19 -7.38
CA GLU A 260 -12.12 -0.01 -7.36
C GLU A 260 -12.81 1.35 -7.16
N VAL A 261 -13.59 1.81 -8.14
CA VAL A 261 -14.29 3.09 -8.09
C VAL A 261 -15.78 2.85 -7.82
N LEU A 262 -16.19 3.25 -6.63
CA LEU A 262 -17.50 3.01 -6.06
C LEU A 262 -18.45 4.20 -6.30
N PRO A 263 -19.71 3.96 -6.70
CA PRO A 263 -20.74 4.98 -6.65
C PRO A 263 -21.05 5.36 -5.19
N GLN A 264 -21.48 6.61 -4.99
CA GLN A 264 -21.76 7.19 -3.67
C GLN A 264 -22.61 6.30 -2.75
N GLY A 265 -23.64 5.64 -3.27
CA GLY A 265 -24.52 4.77 -2.47
C GLY A 265 -23.78 3.57 -1.86
N ILE A 266 -22.93 2.90 -2.64
CA ILE A 266 -22.13 1.77 -2.19
C ILE A 266 -21.06 2.24 -1.21
N ALA A 267 -20.36 3.33 -1.53
CA ALA A 267 -19.36 3.90 -0.63
C ALA A 267 -19.96 4.28 0.74
N ARG A 268 -21.13 4.93 0.77
CA ARG A 268 -21.82 5.27 2.02
C ARG A 268 -22.20 4.02 2.83
N ALA A 269 -22.70 2.98 2.17
CA ALA A 269 -23.07 1.74 2.85
C ALA A 269 -21.86 1.01 3.45
N LEU A 270 -20.72 1.00 2.73
CA LEU A 270 -19.49 0.37 3.17
C LEU A 270 -18.83 1.09 4.34
N MET A 271 -18.93 2.42 4.36
CA MET A 271 -18.23 3.28 5.31
C MET A 271 -19.06 3.63 6.54
N ALA A 272 -20.36 3.31 6.58
CA ALA A 272 -21.22 3.63 7.71
C ALA A 272 -20.71 2.97 9.01
N PRO A 273 -20.74 3.67 10.17
CA PRO A 273 -21.29 5.01 10.39
C PRO A 273 -20.30 6.18 10.19
N ILE A 274 -19.13 5.96 9.59
CA ILE A 274 -18.12 7.02 9.41
C ILE A 274 -18.63 8.08 8.42
N PRO A 275 -18.59 9.38 8.78
CA PRO A 275 -18.85 10.45 7.83
C PRO A 275 -17.88 10.40 6.65
N LEU A 276 -18.41 10.38 5.42
CA LEU A 276 -17.59 10.48 4.23
C LEU A 276 -17.14 11.94 4.00
N PRO A 277 -15.86 12.17 3.67
CA PRO A 277 -15.44 13.48 3.18
C PRO A 277 -16.09 13.81 1.83
N PRO A 278 -15.99 15.07 1.36
CA PRO A 278 -16.40 15.42 0.01
C PRO A 278 -15.80 14.47 -1.02
N MET A 279 -16.60 14.07 -2.01
CA MET A 279 -16.16 13.22 -3.10
C MET A 279 -15.64 14.07 -4.27
N PRO A 280 -14.72 13.52 -5.08
CA PRO A 280 -14.19 12.17 -4.98
C PRO A 280 -13.06 12.03 -3.93
N HIS A 281 -12.88 10.85 -3.34
CA HIS A 281 -11.82 10.60 -2.35
C HIS A 281 -11.46 9.12 -2.20
N PHE A 282 -10.25 8.84 -1.71
CA PHE A 282 -9.86 7.52 -1.23
C PHE A 282 -10.61 7.16 0.05
N CYS A 283 -11.42 6.09 -0.01
CA CYS A 283 -12.34 5.72 1.08
C CYS A 283 -11.95 4.42 1.78
N GLY A 284 -11.29 3.49 1.09
CA GLY A 284 -10.90 2.22 1.68
C GLY A 284 -9.81 1.51 0.91
N LEU A 285 -9.42 0.36 1.43
CA LEU A 285 -8.40 -0.51 0.85
C LEU A 285 -8.75 -1.97 1.06
N ARG A 286 -8.20 -2.83 0.22
CA ARG A 286 -8.34 -4.29 0.30
C ARG A 286 -6.99 -4.94 0.56
N ILE A 287 -6.94 -5.81 1.55
CA ILE A 287 -5.77 -6.61 1.92
C ILE A 287 -6.09 -8.09 1.73
N GLY A 288 -5.20 -8.83 1.08
CA GLY A 288 -5.26 -10.28 1.04
C GLY A 288 -4.80 -10.85 2.39
N ALA A 289 -5.58 -11.77 2.96
CA ALA A 289 -5.25 -12.46 4.20
C ALA A 289 -5.57 -13.95 4.14
N ALA A 290 -4.87 -14.76 4.94
CA ALA A 290 -5.15 -16.19 5.07
C ALA A 290 -6.57 -16.41 5.63
N THR A 291 -7.27 -17.41 5.10
CA THR A 291 -8.70 -17.73 5.31
C THR A 291 -9.13 -17.95 6.77
N SER A 292 -8.20 -18.04 7.73
CA SER A 292 -8.47 -18.28 9.15
C SER A 292 -8.88 -17.05 9.96
N HIS A 293 -8.66 -15.83 9.45
CA HIS A 293 -8.98 -14.59 10.17
C HIS A 293 -10.05 -13.78 9.44
N ARG A 294 -11.28 -14.31 9.36
CA ARG A 294 -12.44 -13.44 9.12
C ARG A 294 -12.62 -12.55 10.35
N HIS A 295 -12.07 -11.33 10.30
CA HIS A 295 -12.45 -10.33 11.28
C HIS A 295 -13.93 -9.96 11.06
N PRO A 296 -14.77 -10.01 12.10
CA PRO A 296 -16.15 -9.55 11.99
C PRO A 296 -16.12 -8.02 11.84
N SER A 297 -16.75 -7.53 10.78
CA SER A 297 -16.91 -6.11 10.40
C SER A 297 -15.67 -5.39 9.83
N PRO A 298 -15.87 -4.46 8.88
CA PRO A 298 -14.81 -3.55 8.45
C PRO A 298 -14.29 -2.80 9.68
N ALA A 299 -13.00 -2.96 9.99
CA ALA A 299 -12.36 -2.16 11.01
C ALA A 299 -12.25 -0.72 10.47
N ALA A 300 -13.22 0.10 10.86
CA ALA A 300 -13.23 1.54 10.69
C ALA A 300 -12.20 2.16 11.63
N LEU A 301 -10.92 2.07 11.29
CA LEU A 301 -9.96 3.01 11.87
C LEU A 301 -10.29 4.38 11.31
N GLY A 302 -10.10 5.47 12.06
CA GLY A 302 -10.17 6.85 11.54
C GLY A 302 -9.12 7.17 10.46
N LEU A 303 -8.66 6.14 9.74
CA LEU A 303 -7.66 6.02 8.72
C LEU A 303 -8.24 5.55 7.38
N GLY A 304 -9.48 5.01 7.37
CA GLY A 304 -10.15 4.42 6.21
C GLY A 304 -10.77 3.05 6.54
N VAL A 305 -11.56 2.48 5.62
CA VAL A 305 -12.08 1.12 5.76
C VAL A 305 -11.06 0.11 5.23
N ILE A 306 -10.72 -0.88 6.06
CA ILE A 306 -9.86 -2.01 5.69
C ILE A 306 -10.75 -3.25 5.46
N LEU A 307 -10.69 -3.79 4.25
CA LEU A 307 -11.37 -5.03 3.89
C LEU A 307 -10.36 -6.17 3.75
N PHE A 308 -10.64 -7.30 4.40
CA PHE A 308 -9.84 -8.52 4.25
C PHE A 308 -10.46 -9.42 3.20
N SER A 309 -9.67 -9.79 2.19
CA SER A 309 -10.03 -10.75 1.16
C SER A 309 -9.40 -12.10 1.49
N ALA A 310 -10.24 -13.13 1.57
CA ALA A 310 -9.78 -14.51 1.59
C ALA A 310 -9.53 -14.96 0.14
N ARG A 311 -8.27 -15.18 -0.24
CA ARG A 311 -7.98 -15.89 -1.49
C ARG A 311 -8.20 -17.39 -1.23
N SER A 312 -9.17 -17.97 -1.93
CA SER A 312 -9.38 -19.42 -2.04
C SER A 312 -8.32 -20.06 -2.91
#